data_AF-A0A527H603-F1
#
_entry.id   AF-A0A527H603-F1
#
_cell.length_a   1.000
_cell.length_b   1.000
_cell.length_c   1.000
_cell.angle_alpha   90.00
_cell.angle_beta   90.00
_cell.angle_gamma   90.00
#
_symmetry.space_group_name_H-M   'P 1'
#
loop_
_entity.id
_entity.type
_entity.pdbx_description
1 polymer ?
#
loop_
_entity_poly.entity_id
_entity_poly.type
_entity_poly.pdbx_seq_one_letter_code
_entity_poly.pdbx_strand_id
1 'polypeptide(L)'
;FILLEARDRVGGRVESRLNGLGERIDSGGQFLCEDMPELMALIEARGKTLVETYVDGDFITQPTMSVQRAERIYDAAMAIRERMNGIDPDDVSIAGLTVADWLARQRDSADARAVFRSMIEGLWCMALDQIPLWYLIDNDRRVTNEVPELQYFVRETMHSLADDLARDLGDRLRLSEPVKRIEHSSQGVLVVSAGG
;
A
#
# COMPACT_ATOMS: atom_id res chain seq x y z
N PHE A 1 -18.25 -5.48 21.33
CA PHE A 1 -16.83 -5.86 21.24
C PHE A 1 -15.97 -4.76 21.85
N ILE A 2 -14.71 -5.06 22.19
CA ILE A 2 -13.70 -4.11 22.66
C ILE A 2 -12.57 -4.11 21.61
N LEU A 3 -11.93 -2.97 21.39
CA LEU A 3 -10.74 -2.84 20.55
C LEU A 3 -9.52 -2.52 21.44
N LEU A 4 -8.48 -3.35 21.34
CA LEU A 4 -7.22 -3.17 22.03
C LEU A 4 -6.16 -2.74 21.01
N GLU A 5 -5.61 -1.54 21.17
CA GLU A 5 -4.55 -0.99 20.31
C GLU A 5 -3.25 -0.92 21.10
N ALA A 6 -2.17 -1.43 20.49
CA ALA A 6 -0.87 -1.51 21.13
C ALA A 6 -0.23 -0.14 21.36
N ARG A 7 -0.48 0.82 20.47
CA ARG A 7 0.05 2.18 20.55
C ARG A 7 -0.86 3.08 21.38
N ASP A 8 -0.31 4.23 21.76
CA ASP A 8 -1.03 5.35 22.37
C ASP A 8 -1.88 6.16 21.37
N ARG A 9 -1.99 5.69 20.12
CA ARG A 9 -2.77 6.31 19.05
C ARG A 9 -3.43 5.28 18.15
N VAL A 10 -4.50 5.68 17.49
CA VAL A 10 -5.16 4.90 16.42
C VAL A 10 -4.48 5.11 15.05
N GLY A 11 -4.99 4.42 14.03
CA GLY A 11 -4.65 4.60 12.62
C GLY A 11 -3.59 3.64 12.07
N GLY A 12 -2.81 2.98 12.94
CA GLY A 12 -1.80 2.01 12.50
C GLY A 12 -0.80 2.65 11.52
N ARG A 13 -0.79 2.16 10.27
CA ARG A 13 0.06 2.65 9.17
C ARG A 13 -0.46 3.91 8.48
N VAL A 14 -1.67 4.34 8.79
CA VAL A 14 -2.15 5.67 8.48
C VAL A 14 -1.84 6.54 9.69
N GLU A 15 -0.80 7.36 9.58
CA GLU A 15 -0.30 8.21 10.66
C GLU A 15 -0.30 9.65 10.18
N SER A 16 -0.58 10.60 11.10
CA SER A 16 -0.34 12.01 10.86
C SER A 16 0.59 12.63 11.91
N ARG A 17 1.27 13.71 11.52
CA ARG A 17 2.14 14.51 12.40
C ARG A 17 2.02 15.99 12.07
N LEU A 18 2.44 16.85 13.00
CA LEU A 18 2.62 18.27 12.72
C LEU A 18 3.95 18.49 12.00
N ASN A 19 3.94 19.29 10.93
CA ASN A 19 5.15 19.75 10.25
C ASN A 19 5.76 20.97 10.97
N GLY A 20 6.89 21.48 10.47
CA GLY A 20 7.58 22.65 11.04
C GLY A 20 6.79 23.97 10.97
N LEU A 21 5.69 24.01 10.23
CA LEU A 21 4.79 25.16 10.07
C LEU A 21 3.50 25.01 10.90
N GLY A 22 3.35 23.91 11.65
CA GLY A 22 2.17 23.64 12.48
C GLY A 22 0.99 23.02 11.71
N GLU A 23 1.17 22.62 10.45
CA GLU A 23 0.16 21.94 9.66
C GLU A 23 0.21 20.44 9.94
N ARG A 24 -0.97 19.80 10.01
CA ARG A 24 -1.05 18.34 10.14
C ARG A 24 -0.92 17.70 8.77
N ILE A 25 0.02 16.77 8.63
CA ILE A 25 0.31 16.04 7.38
C ILE A 25 0.28 14.54 7.64
N ASP A 26 -0.08 13.75 6.63
CA ASP A 26 0.13 12.30 6.68
C ASP A 26 1.64 11.99 6.66
N SER A 27 2.07 11.10 7.57
CA SER A 27 3.41 10.49 7.60
C SER A 27 3.37 8.99 7.31
N GLY A 28 2.17 8.45 7.05
CA GLY A 28 1.92 7.06 6.65
C GLY A 28 1.18 6.98 5.31
N GLY A 29 0.30 5.99 5.17
CA GLY A 29 -0.56 5.86 3.99
C GLY A 29 -1.49 7.07 3.82
N GLN A 30 -1.46 7.66 2.63
CA GLN A 30 -2.09 8.97 2.36
C GLN A 30 -3.07 8.93 1.17
N PHE A 31 -2.72 8.18 0.12
CA PHE A 31 -3.38 8.28 -1.18
C PHE A 31 -4.52 7.29 -1.34
N LEU A 32 -5.45 7.64 -2.22
CA LEU A 32 -6.57 6.81 -2.65
C LEU A 32 -7.03 7.20 -4.06
N CYS A 33 -7.89 6.37 -4.64
CA CYS A 33 -8.57 6.66 -5.90
C CYS A 33 -10.04 6.23 -5.87
N GLU A 34 -10.81 6.64 -6.88
CA GLU A 34 -12.25 6.37 -6.99
C GLU A 34 -12.60 4.88 -7.10
N ASP A 35 -11.66 4.05 -7.53
CA ASP A 35 -11.80 2.58 -7.60
C ASP A 35 -11.68 1.88 -6.23
N MET A 36 -11.60 2.64 -5.13
CA MET A 36 -11.62 2.14 -3.75
C MET A 36 -12.98 2.44 -3.08
N PRO A 37 -14.09 1.78 -3.49
CA PRO A 37 -15.44 2.22 -3.17
C PRO A 37 -15.75 2.26 -1.66
N GLU A 38 -15.21 1.33 -0.88
CA GLU A 38 -15.43 1.27 0.57
C GLU A 38 -14.73 2.44 1.28
N LEU A 39 -13.55 2.84 0.81
CA LEU A 39 -12.82 3.98 1.35
C LEU A 39 -13.50 5.29 0.94
N MET A 40 -13.93 5.39 -0.31
CA MET A 40 -14.69 6.54 -0.83
C MET A 40 -16.01 6.74 -0.06
N ALA A 41 -16.76 5.66 0.19
CA ALA A 41 -17.98 5.69 0.98
C ALA A 41 -17.72 6.12 2.44
N LEU A 42 -16.63 5.66 3.05
CA LEU A 42 -16.24 6.07 4.40
C LEU A 42 -15.88 7.57 4.44
N ILE A 43 -15.16 8.08 3.45
CA ILE A 43 -14.81 9.50 3.32
C ILE A 43 -16.06 10.37 3.21
N GLU A 44 -17.01 9.99 2.36
CA GLU A 44 -18.29 10.68 2.21
C GLU A 44 -19.08 10.66 3.52
N ALA A 45 -19.23 9.48 4.14
CA ALA A 45 -19.96 9.32 5.39
C ALA A 45 -19.38 10.14 6.56
N ARG A 46 -18.09 10.46 6.51
CA ARG A 46 -17.38 11.28 7.50
C ARG A 46 -17.24 12.75 7.09
N GLY A 47 -17.77 13.14 5.94
CA GLY A 47 -17.70 14.50 5.43
C GLY A 47 -16.26 15.00 5.25
N LYS A 48 -15.34 14.09 4.85
CA LYS A 48 -13.93 14.45 4.59
C LYS A 48 -13.77 15.09 3.22
N THR A 49 -12.76 15.95 3.10
CA THR A 49 -12.51 16.67 1.85
C THR A 49 -11.46 15.95 1.03
N LEU A 50 -11.83 15.47 -0.16
CA LEU A 50 -10.86 14.98 -1.14
C LEU A 50 -10.11 16.15 -1.78
N VAL A 51 -8.81 15.97 -1.97
CA VAL A 51 -7.94 16.86 -2.74
C VAL A 51 -7.33 16.04 -3.86
N GLU A 52 -7.50 16.49 -5.10
CA GLU A 52 -6.86 15.89 -6.26
C GLU A 52 -5.34 16.13 -6.20
N THR A 53 -4.57 15.06 -6.41
CA THR A 53 -3.12 15.17 -6.45
C THR A 53 -2.72 15.93 -7.69
N TYR A 54 -1.99 17.03 -7.51
CA TYR A 54 -1.54 17.88 -8.60
C TYR A 54 -0.40 17.19 -9.36
N VAL A 55 -0.72 16.61 -10.52
CA VAL A 55 0.25 15.90 -11.39
C VAL A 55 0.55 16.67 -12.69
N ASP A 56 0.11 17.92 -12.81
CA ASP A 56 0.45 18.75 -13.97
C ASP A 56 1.98 18.94 -14.07
N GLY A 57 2.55 18.56 -15.21
CA GLY A 57 3.97 18.73 -15.48
C GLY A 57 4.54 17.65 -16.39
N ASP A 58 5.81 17.80 -16.75
CA ASP A 58 6.52 16.82 -17.56
C ASP A 58 6.91 15.60 -16.70
N PHE A 59 6.67 14.40 -17.23
CA PHE A 59 7.23 13.17 -16.65
C PHE A 59 8.75 13.17 -16.82
N ILE A 60 9.46 13.29 -15.70
CA ILE A 60 10.93 13.27 -15.67
C ILE A 60 11.45 11.93 -15.17
N THR A 61 12.60 11.53 -15.72
CA THR A 61 13.30 10.31 -15.35
C THR A 61 14.65 10.63 -14.74
N GLN A 62 15.15 9.75 -13.86
CA GLN A 62 16.52 9.78 -13.40
C GLN A 62 17.14 8.37 -13.59
N PRO A 63 18.17 8.21 -14.45
CA PRO A 63 18.84 9.25 -15.25
C PRO A 63 17.93 9.91 -16.28
N THR A 64 18.20 11.17 -16.62
CA THR A 64 17.39 11.96 -17.55
C THR A 64 17.30 11.33 -18.93
N MET A 65 16.08 11.22 -19.46
CA MET A 65 15.77 10.78 -20.81
C MET A 65 14.79 11.74 -21.50
N SER A 66 14.67 11.66 -22.83
CA SER A 66 13.56 12.33 -23.52
C SER A 66 12.23 11.66 -23.17
N VAL A 67 11.15 12.44 -23.16
CA VAL A 67 9.79 11.96 -22.85
C VAL A 67 9.42 10.73 -23.68
N GLN A 68 9.63 10.78 -25.01
CA GLN A 68 9.29 9.66 -25.91
C GLN A 68 10.14 8.40 -25.68
N ARG A 69 11.32 8.53 -25.07
CA ARG A 69 12.13 7.38 -24.68
C ARG A 69 11.64 6.83 -23.34
N ALA A 70 11.33 7.71 -22.39
CA ALA A 70 10.78 7.34 -21.09
C ALA A 70 9.45 6.57 -21.23
N GLU A 71 8.52 7.08 -22.03
CA GLU A 71 7.23 6.42 -22.34
C GLU A 71 7.44 5.01 -22.92
N ARG A 72 8.27 4.88 -23.95
CA ARG A 72 8.53 3.55 -24.57
C ARG A 72 9.16 2.55 -23.61
N ILE A 73 10.05 2.99 -22.72
CA ILE A 73 10.67 2.11 -21.72
C ILE A 73 9.64 1.74 -20.65
N TYR A 74 8.79 2.68 -20.25
CA TYR A 74 7.70 2.43 -19.33
C TYR A 74 6.72 1.39 -19.89
N ASP A 75 6.28 1.53 -21.15
CA ASP A 75 5.44 0.54 -21.83
C ASP A 75 6.09 -0.84 -21.87
N ALA A 76 7.40 -0.90 -22.13
CA ALA A 76 8.14 -2.15 -22.12
C ALA A 76 8.21 -2.77 -20.70
N ALA A 77 8.34 -1.95 -19.65
CA ALA A 77 8.29 -2.41 -18.26
C ALA A 77 6.89 -2.90 -17.86
N MET A 78 5.84 -2.22 -18.32
CA MET A 78 4.46 -2.68 -18.15
C MET A 78 4.22 -4.02 -18.85
N ALA A 79 4.78 -4.22 -20.06
CA ALA A 79 4.72 -5.51 -20.73
C ALA A 79 5.45 -6.63 -19.95
N ILE A 80 6.50 -6.32 -19.18
CA ILE A 80 7.11 -7.28 -18.25
C ILE A 80 6.12 -7.65 -17.14
N ARG A 81 5.47 -6.66 -16.52
CA ARG A 81 4.47 -6.87 -15.47
C ARG A 81 3.26 -7.68 -15.97
N GLU A 82 2.74 -7.36 -17.15
CA GLU A 82 1.64 -8.13 -17.76
C GLU A 82 2.02 -9.59 -18.02
N ARG A 83 3.23 -9.84 -18.55
CA ARG A 83 3.72 -11.22 -18.74
C ARG A 83 3.88 -11.96 -17.42
N MET A 84 4.35 -11.28 -16.38
CA MET A 84 4.45 -11.85 -15.03
C MET A 84 3.07 -12.25 -14.52
N ASN A 85 2.07 -11.37 -14.62
CA ASN A 85 0.71 -11.60 -14.16
C ASN A 85 -0.04 -12.70 -14.94
N GLY A 86 0.39 -12.98 -16.17
CA GLY A 86 -0.13 -14.08 -16.98
C GLY A 86 0.30 -15.47 -16.50
N ILE A 87 1.24 -15.57 -15.54
CA ILE A 87 1.68 -16.83 -14.96
C ILE A 87 0.69 -17.25 -13.87
N ASP A 88 0.36 -18.55 -13.82
CA ASP A 88 -0.38 -19.11 -12.70
C ASP A 88 0.50 -19.09 -11.43
N PRO A 89 0.11 -18.43 -10.32
CA PRO A 89 0.92 -18.37 -9.10
C PRO A 89 1.23 -19.77 -8.52
N ASP A 90 0.42 -20.78 -8.82
CA ASP A 90 0.65 -22.17 -8.38
C ASP A 90 1.48 -23.00 -9.39
N ASP A 91 2.00 -22.39 -10.47
CA ASP A 91 2.80 -23.08 -11.48
C ASP A 91 4.12 -23.59 -10.89
N VAL A 92 4.31 -24.92 -10.95
CA VAL A 92 5.50 -25.60 -10.45
C VAL A 92 6.81 -25.14 -11.10
N SER A 93 6.75 -24.57 -12.31
CA SER A 93 7.92 -24.05 -13.03
C SER A 93 8.49 -22.77 -12.41
N ILE A 94 7.69 -22.05 -11.62
CA ILE A 94 8.12 -20.86 -10.88
C ILE A 94 8.36 -21.11 -9.39
N ALA A 95 8.16 -22.35 -8.92
CA ALA A 95 8.34 -22.71 -7.52
C ALA A 95 9.76 -22.34 -7.03
N GLY A 96 9.81 -21.60 -5.92
CA GLY A 96 11.07 -21.16 -5.30
C GLY A 96 11.78 -20.00 -6.02
N LEU A 97 11.23 -19.47 -7.12
CA LEU A 97 11.81 -18.29 -7.76
C LEU A 97 11.50 -17.02 -6.97
N THR A 98 12.50 -16.16 -6.86
CA THR A 98 12.29 -14.75 -6.52
C THR A 98 11.89 -13.96 -7.77
N VAL A 99 11.39 -12.73 -7.59
CA VAL A 99 11.13 -11.82 -8.71
C VAL A 99 12.44 -11.49 -9.44
N ALA A 100 13.56 -11.38 -8.72
CA ALA A 100 14.87 -11.16 -9.31
C ALA A 100 15.30 -12.32 -10.23
N ASP A 101 15.14 -13.58 -9.77
CA ASP A 101 15.49 -14.78 -10.55
C ASP A 101 14.70 -14.86 -11.86
N TRP A 102 13.41 -14.55 -11.79
CA TRP A 102 12.55 -14.54 -12.96
C TRP A 102 12.88 -13.38 -13.91
N LEU A 103 13.11 -12.17 -13.38
CA LEU A 103 13.43 -10.98 -14.17
C LEU A 103 14.76 -11.16 -14.93
N ALA A 104 15.75 -11.82 -14.32
CA ALA A 104 17.03 -12.12 -14.95
C ALA A 104 16.92 -13.03 -16.20
N ARG A 105 15.83 -13.80 -16.31
CA ARG A 105 15.55 -14.68 -17.46
C ARG A 105 14.83 -13.96 -18.62
N GLN A 106 14.41 -12.72 -18.41
CA GLN A 106 13.65 -11.95 -19.41
C GLN A 106 14.57 -11.33 -20.46
N ARG A 107 14.12 -11.35 -21.72
CA ARG A 107 14.88 -10.89 -22.89
C ARG A 107 14.79 -9.38 -23.16
N ASP A 108 14.04 -8.66 -22.32
CA ASP A 108 13.83 -7.22 -22.45
C ASP A 108 15.14 -6.42 -22.31
N SER A 109 15.10 -5.14 -22.66
CA SER A 109 16.26 -4.26 -22.48
C SER A 109 16.64 -4.11 -21.01
N ALA A 110 17.91 -3.76 -20.75
CA ALA A 110 18.36 -3.47 -19.39
C ALA A 110 17.55 -2.31 -18.76
N ASP A 111 17.24 -1.28 -19.55
CA ASP A 111 16.43 -0.14 -19.12
C ASP A 111 15.01 -0.56 -18.71
N ALA A 112 14.33 -1.41 -19.51
CA ALA A 112 12.98 -1.88 -19.18
C ALA A 112 12.96 -2.74 -17.90
N ARG A 113 13.95 -3.64 -17.74
CA ARG A 113 14.10 -4.40 -16.50
C ARG A 113 14.42 -3.51 -15.30
N ALA A 114 15.16 -2.42 -15.49
CA ALA A 114 15.47 -1.47 -14.43
C ALA A 114 14.23 -0.66 -14.00
N VAL A 115 13.39 -0.23 -14.95
CA VAL A 115 12.11 0.44 -14.64
C VAL A 115 11.14 -0.52 -13.95
N PHE A 116 10.99 -1.76 -14.44
CA PHE A 116 10.18 -2.78 -13.77
C PHE A 116 10.66 -3.01 -12.33
N ARG A 117 11.98 -3.14 -12.13
CA ARG A 117 12.57 -3.25 -10.79
C ARG A 117 12.22 -2.05 -9.93
N SER A 118 12.46 -0.83 -10.42
CA SER A 118 12.19 0.40 -9.66
C SER A 118 10.72 0.50 -9.26
N MET A 119 9.80 0.10 -10.12
CA MET A 119 8.37 0.08 -9.84
C MET A 119 8.03 -0.92 -8.73
N ILE A 120 8.45 -2.18 -8.87
CA ILE A 120 8.13 -3.21 -7.86
C ILE A 120 8.81 -2.93 -6.52
N GLU A 121 10.09 -2.54 -6.52
CA GLU A 121 10.80 -2.20 -5.28
C GLU A 121 10.19 -0.95 -4.60
N GLY A 122 9.69 0.01 -5.39
CA GLY A 122 8.98 1.19 -4.89
C GLY A 122 7.61 0.88 -4.29
N LEU A 123 6.84 -0.01 -4.90
CA LEU A 123 5.51 -0.41 -4.43
C LEU A 123 5.56 -1.34 -3.21
N TRP A 124 6.51 -2.29 -3.16
CA TRP A 124 6.64 -3.26 -2.07
C TRP A 124 7.63 -2.83 -0.97
N CYS A 125 8.40 -1.76 -1.19
CA CYS A 125 9.46 -1.30 -0.30
C CYS A 125 10.48 -2.42 0.06
N MET A 126 10.76 -3.30 -0.90
CA MET A 126 11.57 -4.50 -0.70
C MET A 126 12.33 -4.85 -1.97
N ALA A 127 13.56 -5.36 -1.83
CA ALA A 127 14.37 -5.79 -2.97
C ALA A 127 13.76 -7.02 -3.66
N LEU A 128 13.92 -7.13 -4.99
CA LEU A 128 13.29 -8.19 -5.78
C LEU A 128 13.73 -9.62 -5.41
N ASP A 129 14.91 -9.79 -4.81
CA ASP A 129 15.45 -11.08 -4.37
C ASP A 129 14.85 -11.53 -3.03
N GLN A 130 14.10 -10.67 -2.35
CA GLN A 130 13.36 -11.00 -1.12
C GLN A 130 11.89 -11.28 -1.38
N ILE A 131 11.39 -11.03 -2.60
CA ILE A 131 9.99 -11.21 -2.97
C ILE A 131 9.85 -12.53 -3.74
N PRO A 132 9.09 -13.51 -3.25
CA PRO A 132 8.73 -14.70 -4.02
C PRO A 132 7.89 -14.32 -5.24
N LEU A 133 8.19 -14.87 -6.42
CA LEU A 133 7.50 -14.51 -7.66
C LEU A 133 5.98 -14.78 -7.58
N TRP A 134 5.59 -15.95 -7.07
CA TRP A 134 4.19 -16.33 -6.92
C TRP A 134 3.41 -15.34 -6.05
N TYR A 135 4.05 -14.82 -4.99
CA TYR A 135 3.44 -13.88 -4.05
C TYR A 135 3.19 -12.53 -4.72
N LEU A 136 4.15 -12.05 -5.51
CA LEU A 136 3.97 -10.81 -6.27
C LEU A 136 2.81 -10.95 -7.26
N ILE A 137 2.77 -12.03 -8.05
CA ILE A 137 1.68 -12.29 -9.00
C ILE A 137 0.31 -12.33 -8.30
N ASP A 138 0.19 -13.12 -7.23
CA ASP A 138 -1.06 -13.27 -6.47
C ASP A 138 -1.54 -11.94 -5.89
N ASN A 139 -0.61 -11.11 -5.38
CA ASN A 139 -0.97 -9.83 -4.79
C ASN A 139 -1.30 -8.76 -5.83
N ASP A 140 -0.51 -8.69 -6.90
CA ASP A 140 -0.66 -7.70 -7.97
C ASP A 140 -1.97 -7.88 -8.73
N ARG A 141 -2.41 -9.13 -8.96
CA ARG A 141 -3.71 -9.47 -9.58
C ARG A 141 -4.93 -9.07 -8.75
N ARG A 142 -4.76 -8.75 -7.46
CA ARG A 142 -5.86 -8.25 -6.60
C ARG A 142 -6.02 -6.73 -6.68
N VAL A 143 -5.12 -6.02 -7.35
CA VAL A 143 -5.25 -4.59 -7.64
C VAL A 143 -6.12 -4.44 -8.87
N THR A 144 -7.33 -3.93 -8.69
CA THR A 144 -8.35 -3.83 -9.76
C THR A 144 -8.59 -2.39 -10.21
N ASN A 145 -7.77 -1.44 -9.76
CA ASN A 145 -7.93 -0.03 -10.12
C ASN A 145 -7.68 0.17 -11.61
N GLU A 146 -8.54 0.95 -12.25
CA GLU A 146 -8.41 1.44 -13.61
C GLU A 146 -7.80 2.86 -13.65
N VAL A 147 -7.87 3.60 -12.53
CA VAL A 147 -7.20 4.89 -12.34
C VAL A 147 -6.02 4.81 -11.36
N PRO A 148 -5.03 5.73 -11.42
CA PRO A 148 -3.89 5.73 -10.50
C PRO A 148 -4.32 5.85 -9.04
N GLU A 149 -3.74 5.04 -8.16
CA GLU A 149 -4.01 5.06 -6.71
C GLU A 149 -3.62 6.38 -6.03
N LEU A 150 -2.84 7.21 -6.73
CA LEU A 150 -2.41 8.53 -6.29
C LEU A 150 -3.38 9.65 -6.66
N GLN A 151 -4.59 9.34 -7.17
CA GLN A 151 -5.57 10.32 -7.65
C GLN A 151 -5.94 11.37 -6.61
N TYR A 152 -6.20 10.95 -5.37
CA TYR A 152 -6.62 11.83 -4.28
C TYR A 152 -5.78 11.64 -3.01
N PHE A 153 -5.90 12.62 -2.11
CA PHE A 153 -5.62 12.48 -0.69
C PHE A 153 -6.68 13.23 0.14
N VAL A 154 -6.75 12.97 1.44
CA VAL A 154 -7.70 13.62 2.35
C VAL A 154 -7.09 14.90 2.93
N ARG A 155 -7.75 16.05 2.76
CA ARG A 155 -7.27 17.36 3.26
C ARG A 155 -7.00 17.34 4.75
N GLU A 156 -7.87 16.70 5.51
CA GLU A 156 -7.79 16.58 6.96
C GLU A 156 -6.81 15.49 7.42
N THR A 157 -6.05 14.89 6.50
CA THR A 157 -5.26 13.65 6.61
C THR A 157 -6.10 12.38 6.60
N MET A 158 -5.54 11.31 6.00
CA MET A 158 -6.12 9.98 6.03
C MET A 158 -6.24 9.47 7.47
N HIS A 159 -5.31 9.85 8.35
CA HIS A 159 -5.34 9.52 9.79
C HIS A 159 -6.60 10.04 10.48
N SER A 160 -7.18 11.17 10.03
CA SER A 160 -8.41 11.70 10.60
C SER A 160 -9.62 10.77 10.44
N LEU A 161 -9.64 9.88 9.44
CA LEU A 161 -10.69 8.86 9.34
C LEU A 161 -10.57 7.84 10.48
N ALA A 162 -9.35 7.49 10.88
CA ALA A 162 -9.13 6.61 12.02
C ALA A 162 -9.57 7.27 13.32
N ASP A 163 -9.32 8.57 13.49
CA ASP A 163 -9.82 9.34 14.64
C ASP A 163 -11.35 9.38 14.68
N ASP A 164 -12.02 9.53 13.53
CA ASP A 164 -13.48 9.49 13.45
C ASP A 164 -14.04 8.13 13.88
N LEU A 165 -13.47 7.03 13.38
CA LEU A 165 -13.85 5.69 13.79
C LEU A 165 -13.57 5.43 15.28
N ALA A 166 -12.47 5.95 15.81
CA ALA A 166 -12.11 5.84 17.21
C ALA A 166 -13.13 6.54 18.12
N ARG A 167 -13.61 7.73 17.72
CA ARG A 167 -14.64 8.47 18.46
C ARG A 167 -15.94 7.69 18.59
N ASP A 168 -16.35 6.93 17.57
CA ASP A 168 -17.55 6.08 17.61
C ASP A 168 -17.41 4.89 18.56
N LEU A 169 -16.18 4.43 18.81
CA LEU A 169 -15.91 3.32 19.74
C LEU A 169 -16.03 3.76 21.20
N GLY A 170 -15.66 4.99 21.52
CA GLY A 170 -15.71 5.52 22.89
C GLY A 170 -14.90 4.67 23.86
N ASP A 171 -15.52 4.27 24.97
CA ASP A 171 -14.93 3.45 26.03
C ASP A 171 -14.54 2.02 25.59
N ARG A 172 -15.05 1.57 24.44
CA ARG A 172 -14.68 0.27 23.86
C ARG A 172 -13.28 0.28 23.26
N LEU A 173 -12.67 1.44 23.03
CA LEU A 173 -11.30 1.57 22.57
C LEU A 173 -10.34 1.69 23.76
N ARG A 174 -9.37 0.78 23.86
CA ARG A 174 -8.27 0.84 24.83
C ARG A 174 -6.94 0.99 24.09
N LEU A 175 -6.30 2.14 24.26
CA LEU A 175 -4.98 2.46 23.72
C LEU A 175 -3.89 2.04 24.71
N SER A 176 -2.65 1.95 24.21
CA SER A 176 -1.47 1.51 24.99
C SER A 176 -1.64 0.11 25.59
N GLU A 177 -2.41 -0.74 24.91
CA GLU A 177 -2.91 -2.00 25.43
C GLU A 177 -2.44 -3.19 24.56
N PRO A 178 -1.11 -3.38 24.39
CA PRO A 178 -0.60 -4.42 23.52
C PRO A 178 -0.97 -5.80 24.06
N VAL A 179 -1.73 -6.56 23.26
CA VAL A 179 -2.04 -7.96 23.54
C VAL A 179 -0.74 -8.78 23.57
N LYS A 180 -0.57 -9.56 24.64
CA LYS A 180 0.61 -10.40 24.87
C LYS A 180 0.32 -11.89 24.73
N ARG A 181 -0.92 -12.29 24.99
CA ARG A 181 -1.34 -13.70 24.92
C ARG A 181 -2.80 -13.80 24.53
N ILE A 182 -3.09 -14.77 23.67
CA ILE A 182 -4.45 -15.16 23.29
C ILE A 182 -4.56 -16.66 23.54
N GLU A 183 -5.53 -17.08 24.35
CA GLU A 183 -5.84 -18.47 24.63
C GLU A 183 -7.23 -18.82 24.11
N HIS A 184 -7.30 -19.88 23.29
CA HIS A 184 -8.55 -20.38 22.74
C HIS A 184 -8.95 -21.65 23.51
N SER A 185 -10.23 -21.72 23.88
CA SER A 185 -10.82 -22.91 24.52
C SER A 185 -12.23 -23.16 23.96
N SER A 186 -12.83 -24.28 24.32
CA SER A 186 -14.23 -24.56 24.00
C SER A 186 -15.22 -23.59 24.66
N GLN A 187 -14.78 -22.86 25.70
CA GLN A 187 -15.60 -21.88 26.44
C GLN A 187 -15.47 -20.46 25.88
N GLY A 188 -14.52 -20.22 24.98
CA GLY A 188 -14.28 -18.90 24.38
C GLY A 188 -12.80 -18.56 24.27
N VAL A 189 -12.53 -17.26 24.14
CA VAL A 189 -11.18 -16.70 23.94
C VAL A 189 -10.82 -15.82 25.13
N LEU A 190 -9.69 -16.11 25.78
CA LEU A 190 -9.07 -15.23 26.78
C LEU A 190 -7.97 -14.41 26.11
N VAL A 191 -8.07 -13.09 26.23
CA VAL A 191 -7.07 -12.14 25.73
C VAL A 191 -6.43 -11.45 26.92
N VAL A 192 -5.10 -11.50 27.00
CA VAL A 192 -4.30 -10.84 28.04
C VAL A 192 -3.48 -9.72 27.41
N SER A 193 -3.68 -8.50 27.88
CA SER A 193 -2.94 -7.29 27.47
C SER A 193 -2.05 -6.77 28.60
N ALA A 194 -1.26 -5.72 28.34
CA ALA A 194 -0.31 -5.19 29.30
C ALA A 194 -0.96 -4.58 30.57
N GLY A 195 -2.18 -4.07 30.47
CA GLY A 195 -2.97 -3.50 31.56
C GLY A 195 -3.73 -4.53 32.41
N GLY A 196 -3.65 -5.82 32.08
CA GLY A 196 -4.30 -6.92 32.80
C GLY A 196 -5.55 -7.47 32.13
#